data_AF-A0A1Z8NUK8-F1
#
_entry.id   AF-A0A1Z8NUK8-F1
#
_cell.length_a   1.000
_cell.length_b   1.000
_cell.length_c   1.000
_cell.angle_alpha   90.00
_cell.angle_beta   90.00
_cell.angle_gamma   90.00
#
_symmetry.space_group_name_H-M   'P 1'
#
loop_
_entity.id
_entity.type
_entity.pdbx_description
1 polymer ?
#
loop_
_entity_poly.entity_id
_entity_poly.type
_entity_poly.pdbx_seq_one_letter_code
_entity_poly.pdbx_strand_id
1 'polypeptide(L)'
;MESFIRLKSQRGINPETQKLVVEPTNRVRQIFRNLKKFAEDNNTNIREVVRLVVFVADMVRDRPILNTIQKELWGDDGPFPCRTIVGVDYLGDDFIEIDFTLRVPATDSSPLEFLSPEGSFSPTGTWSLGIKSDDCVFVSGMRGVSPVDNNLVIGEAPRARQALENLKLIINSVGFNFSQAINIIIYVTEERFLEMVEMLIKKYWQNKPLPLMEVHIVTSLNDNDIIEIETTFSS
;
A
#
# COMPACT_ATOMS: atom_id res chain seq x y z
N MET A 1 -15.78 17.64 6.32
CA MET A 1 -14.72 17.09 5.45
C MET A 1 -13.91 16.12 6.28
N GLU A 2 -13.75 14.91 5.78
CA GLU A 2 -12.85 13.91 6.39
C GLU A 2 -11.42 14.42 6.48
N SER A 3 -10.63 13.79 7.34
CA SER A 3 -9.19 14.06 7.44
C SER A 3 -8.40 12.77 7.46
N PHE A 4 -7.13 12.85 7.06
CA PHE A 4 -6.23 11.70 6.99
C PHE A 4 -5.02 11.94 7.90
N ILE A 5 -4.85 11.07 8.89
CA ILE A 5 -3.71 11.09 9.79
C ILE A 5 -2.67 10.08 9.28
N ARG A 6 -1.44 10.54 9.08
CA ARG A 6 -0.31 9.68 8.73
C ARG A 6 0.48 9.32 9.97
N LEU A 7 0.53 8.03 10.28
CA LEU A 7 1.39 7.48 11.33
C LEU A 7 2.59 6.85 10.64
N LYS A 8 3.78 7.40 10.89
CA LYS A 8 5.01 6.95 10.28
C LYS A 8 5.80 6.06 11.22
N SER A 9 6.51 5.09 10.66
CA SER A 9 7.46 4.26 11.40
C SER A 9 6.90 3.55 12.63
N GLN A 10 5.69 2.98 12.51
CA GLN A 10 5.06 2.30 13.64
C GLN A 10 5.70 0.93 13.86
N ARG A 11 6.10 0.69 15.12
CA ARG A 11 6.82 -0.50 15.56
C ARG A 11 6.11 -1.17 16.73
N GLY A 12 6.41 -2.44 16.96
CA GLY A 12 5.75 -3.28 17.97
C GLY A 12 6.21 -2.99 19.40
N ILE A 13 6.23 -1.71 19.79
CA ILE A 13 6.65 -1.21 21.09
C ILE A 13 5.51 -1.38 22.09
N ASN A 14 5.80 -1.97 23.24
CA ASN A 14 4.87 -1.98 24.36
C ASN A 14 4.88 -0.57 25.02
N PRO A 15 3.72 0.11 25.13
CA PRO A 15 3.64 1.48 25.64
C PRO A 15 4.01 1.62 27.13
N GLU A 16 3.93 0.56 27.93
CA GLU A 16 4.31 0.58 29.35
C GLU A 16 5.82 0.42 29.53
N THR A 17 6.43 -0.49 28.78
CA THR A 17 7.86 -0.81 28.94
C THR A 17 8.77 0.01 28.02
N GLN A 18 8.20 0.63 26.98
CA GLN A 18 8.92 1.34 25.91
C GLN A 18 9.96 0.45 25.19
N LYS A 19 9.70 -0.87 25.17
CA LYS A 19 10.56 -1.87 24.50
C LYS A 19 9.78 -2.59 23.42
N LEU A 20 10.50 -3.09 22.41
CA LEU A 20 9.94 -4.02 21.44
C LEU A 20 9.42 -5.27 22.13
N VAL A 21 8.23 -5.70 21.74
CA VAL A 21 7.71 -7.01 22.11
C VAL A 21 8.58 -8.10 21.47
N VAL A 22 9.07 -9.05 22.27
CA VAL A 22 10.10 -10.00 21.81
C VAL A 22 9.59 -10.95 20.74
N GLU A 23 8.45 -11.62 20.97
CA GLU A 23 7.93 -12.64 20.06
C GLU A 23 7.39 -12.01 18.76
N PRO A 24 7.82 -12.47 17.57
CA PRO A 24 7.49 -11.81 16.29
C PRO A 24 6.00 -11.59 16.03
N THR A 25 5.16 -12.59 16.26
CA THR A 25 3.72 -12.51 16.02
C THR A 25 3.06 -11.48 16.94
N ASN A 26 3.41 -11.50 18.22
CA ASN A 26 2.97 -10.53 19.20
C ASN A 26 3.55 -9.14 18.96
N ARG A 27 4.74 -9.03 18.37
CA ARG A 27 5.32 -7.75 17.94
C ARG A 27 4.47 -7.11 16.86
N VAL A 28 4.12 -7.85 15.81
CA VAL A 28 3.20 -7.35 14.77
C VAL A 28 1.84 -7.03 15.36
N ARG A 29 1.29 -7.91 16.21
CA ARG A 29 0.02 -7.65 16.92
C ARG A 29 0.08 -6.37 17.76
N GLN A 30 1.22 -6.06 18.36
CA GLN A 30 1.40 -4.84 19.15
C GLN A 30 1.37 -3.58 18.28
N ILE A 31 1.89 -3.61 17.05
CA ILE A 31 1.77 -2.49 16.09
C ILE A 31 0.29 -2.13 15.91
N PHE A 32 -0.54 -3.13 15.61
CA PHE A 32 -1.97 -2.90 15.39
C PHE A 32 -2.75 -2.58 16.66
N ARG A 33 -2.31 -3.05 17.85
CA ARG A 33 -2.89 -2.62 19.13
C ARG A 33 -2.63 -1.13 19.39
N ASN A 34 -1.40 -0.67 19.12
CA ASN A 34 -1.03 0.73 19.24
C ASN A 34 -1.86 1.58 18.26
N LEU A 35 -1.98 1.15 17.00
CA LEU A 35 -2.85 1.79 16.01
C LEU A 35 -4.31 1.83 16.47
N LYS A 36 -4.85 0.73 16.99
CA LYS A 36 -6.24 0.66 17.47
C LYS A 36 -6.49 1.68 18.57
N LYS A 37 -5.60 1.76 19.56
CA LYS A 37 -5.69 2.75 20.63
C LYS A 37 -5.62 4.17 20.09
N PHE A 38 -4.69 4.43 19.16
CA PHE A 38 -4.58 5.74 18.50
C PHE A 38 -5.87 6.11 17.75
N ALA A 39 -6.47 5.16 17.02
CA ALA A 39 -7.71 5.37 16.30
C ALA A 39 -8.86 5.70 17.24
N GLU A 40 -9.01 4.97 18.34
CA GLU A 40 -10.01 5.23 19.38
C GLU A 40 -9.85 6.63 20.00
N ASP A 41 -8.61 7.06 20.27
CA ASP A 41 -8.32 8.40 20.80
C ASP A 41 -8.65 9.53 19.82
N ASN A 42 -8.75 9.22 18.52
CA ASN A 42 -9.15 10.14 17.46
C ASN A 42 -10.61 9.95 17.02
N ASN A 43 -11.43 9.26 17.82
CA ASN A 43 -12.84 8.98 17.54
C ASN A 43 -13.07 8.26 16.19
N THR A 44 -12.12 7.42 15.79
CA THR A 44 -12.19 6.57 14.59
C THR A 44 -11.84 5.13 14.99
N ASN A 45 -11.67 4.23 14.02
CA ASN A 45 -11.33 2.85 14.28
C ASN A 45 -10.44 2.25 13.18
N ILE A 46 -9.89 1.06 13.41
CA ILE A 46 -8.96 0.42 12.46
C ILE A 46 -9.58 0.10 11.09
N ARG A 47 -10.91 0.00 10.97
CA ARG A 47 -11.58 -0.19 9.67
C ARG A 47 -11.50 1.05 8.79
N GLU A 48 -11.13 2.19 9.35
CA GLU A 48 -10.91 3.46 8.63
C GLU A 48 -9.45 3.62 8.15
N VAL A 49 -8.61 2.59 8.30
CA VAL A 49 -7.29 2.57 7.67
C VAL A 49 -7.47 2.40 6.17
N VAL A 50 -7.00 3.37 5.40
CA VAL A 50 -7.12 3.37 3.93
C VAL A 50 -5.84 2.90 3.24
N ARG A 51 -4.69 3.01 3.90
CA ARG A 51 -3.38 2.68 3.31
C ARG A 51 -2.38 2.20 4.36
N LEU A 52 -1.61 1.19 3.98
CA LEU A 52 -0.45 0.63 4.69
C LEU A 52 0.77 0.62 3.78
N VAL A 53 1.92 1.07 4.26
CA VAL A 53 3.22 0.66 3.69
C VAL A 53 3.97 -0.13 4.72
N VAL A 54 4.37 -1.34 4.35
CA VAL A 54 5.00 -2.29 5.24
C VAL A 54 6.43 -2.49 4.77
N PHE A 55 7.37 -2.16 5.64
CA PHE A 55 8.78 -2.44 5.45
C PHE A 55 9.13 -3.70 6.22
N VAL A 56 9.76 -4.66 5.57
CA VAL A 56 10.19 -5.93 6.18
C VAL A 56 11.67 -6.18 5.95
N ALA A 57 12.32 -6.82 6.92
CA ALA A 57 13.70 -7.25 6.78
C ALA A 57 13.82 -8.50 5.89
N ASP A 58 12.82 -9.39 5.92
CA ASP A 58 12.75 -10.57 5.07
C ASP A 58 11.32 -10.80 4.56
N MET A 59 11.11 -10.61 3.25
CA MET A 59 9.81 -10.73 2.61
C MET A 59 9.17 -12.12 2.78
N VAL A 60 9.96 -13.19 2.73
CA VAL A 60 9.45 -14.57 2.78
C VAL A 60 9.06 -14.93 4.20
N ARG A 61 9.89 -14.54 5.18
CA ARG A 61 9.69 -14.84 6.60
C ARG A 61 8.61 -13.96 7.25
N ASP A 62 8.61 -12.66 6.96
CA ASP A 62 7.86 -11.68 7.77
C ASP A 62 6.45 -11.39 7.23
N ARG A 63 6.25 -11.45 5.90
CA ARG A 63 4.94 -11.26 5.26
C ARG A 63 3.86 -12.22 5.78
N PRO A 64 4.12 -13.53 5.98
CA PRO A 64 3.11 -14.44 6.54
C PRO A 64 2.64 -14.02 7.93
N ILE A 65 3.53 -13.50 8.78
CA ILE A 65 3.18 -13.03 10.12
C ILE A 65 2.18 -11.86 10.02
N LEU A 66 2.48 -10.88 9.16
CA LEU A 66 1.58 -9.76 8.89
C LEU A 66 0.21 -10.23 8.39
N ASN A 67 0.18 -11.12 7.39
CA ASN A 67 -1.06 -11.63 6.83
C ASN A 67 -1.94 -12.30 7.90
N THR A 68 -1.34 -13.10 8.79
CA THR A 68 -2.05 -13.74 9.91
C THR A 68 -2.67 -12.70 10.82
N ILE A 69 -1.91 -11.69 11.24
CA ILE A 69 -2.43 -10.63 12.12
C ILE A 69 -3.51 -9.78 11.45
N GLN A 70 -3.35 -9.43 10.16
CA GLN A 70 -4.40 -8.71 9.44
C GLN A 70 -5.69 -9.55 9.35
N LYS A 71 -5.62 -10.86 9.12
CA LYS A 71 -6.80 -11.74 9.15
C LYS A 71 -7.46 -11.83 10.52
N GLU A 72 -6.67 -11.92 11.60
CA GLU A 72 -7.21 -11.89 12.97
C GLU A 72 -8.04 -10.62 13.25
N LEU A 73 -7.66 -9.48 12.67
CA LEU A 73 -8.24 -8.16 12.95
C LEU A 73 -9.37 -7.76 11.98
N TRP A 74 -9.23 -8.09 10.70
CA TRP A 74 -10.21 -7.74 9.66
C TRP A 74 -11.16 -8.88 9.30
N GLY A 75 -10.85 -10.11 9.70
CA GLY A 75 -11.52 -11.33 9.23
C GLY A 75 -10.76 -11.96 8.06
N ASP A 76 -11.06 -13.23 7.78
CA ASP A 76 -10.35 -14.00 6.73
C ASP A 76 -10.50 -13.38 5.33
N ASP A 77 -11.67 -12.77 5.08
CA ASP A 77 -12.06 -12.21 3.78
C ASP A 77 -11.98 -10.67 3.74
N GLY A 78 -11.56 -10.02 4.83
CA GLY A 78 -11.45 -8.57 4.92
C GLY A 78 -12.80 -7.84 5.09
N PRO A 79 -13.03 -6.67 4.44
CA PRO A 79 -12.16 -6.03 3.45
C PRO A 79 -10.90 -5.44 4.09
N PHE A 80 -9.77 -5.50 3.38
CA PHE A 80 -8.46 -5.06 3.88
C PHE A 80 -8.07 -3.68 3.34
N PRO A 81 -7.26 -2.89 4.06
CA PRO A 81 -6.74 -1.63 3.53
C PRO A 81 -5.90 -1.82 2.25
N CYS A 82 -5.71 -0.74 1.49
CA CYS A 82 -4.67 -0.73 0.47
C CYS A 82 -3.30 -0.96 1.12
N ARG A 83 -2.43 -1.73 0.47
CA ARG A 83 -1.15 -2.12 1.02
C ARG A 83 -0.07 -2.14 -0.05
N THR A 84 1.10 -1.66 0.34
CA THR A 84 2.38 -1.93 -0.31
C THR A 84 3.27 -2.63 0.71
N ILE A 85 3.99 -3.67 0.30
CA ILE A 85 4.98 -4.34 1.16
C ILE A 85 6.32 -4.45 0.43
N VAL A 86 7.39 -3.97 1.08
CA VAL A 86 8.72 -3.93 0.49
C VAL A 86 9.77 -4.45 1.46
N GLY A 87 10.78 -5.12 0.92
CA GLY A 87 11.97 -5.50 1.67
C GLY A 87 12.95 -4.34 1.77
N VAL A 88 13.61 -4.18 2.92
CA VAL A 88 14.64 -3.16 3.13
C VAL A 88 15.88 -3.74 3.79
N ASP A 89 17.03 -3.09 3.63
CA ASP A 89 18.31 -3.59 4.16
C ASP A 89 18.40 -3.51 5.70
N TYR A 90 17.74 -2.52 6.31
CA TYR A 90 17.91 -2.25 7.74
C TYR A 90 16.69 -1.59 8.37
N LEU A 91 16.22 -2.18 9.49
CA LEU A 91 15.15 -1.66 10.35
C LEU A 91 15.60 -1.53 11.82
N GLY A 92 16.91 -1.37 12.05
CA GLY A 92 17.44 -1.32 13.41
C GLY A 92 17.42 -2.69 14.09
N ASP A 93 16.87 -2.71 15.31
CA ASP A 93 16.60 -3.89 16.12
C ASP A 93 15.22 -4.53 15.83
N ASP A 94 14.54 -4.07 14.78
CA ASP A 94 13.29 -4.66 14.29
C ASP A 94 13.43 -5.52 13.03
N PHE A 95 12.33 -6.20 12.69
CA PHE A 95 12.18 -6.89 11.42
C PHE A 95 11.01 -6.35 10.58
N ILE A 96 10.17 -5.50 11.15
CA ILE A 96 9.00 -4.95 10.49
C ILE A 96 8.67 -3.55 11.02
N GLU A 97 8.33 -2.66 10.10
CA GLU A 97 7.85 -1.32 10.38
C GLU A 97 6.67 -1.01 9.46
N ILE A 98 5.66 -0.30 9.97
CA ILE A 98 4.44 0.00 9.19
C ILE A 98 4.11 1.48 9.24
N ASP A 99 3.90 2.07 8.07
CA ASP A 99 3.25 3.35 7.90
C ASP A 99 1.75 3.16 7.70
N PHE A 100 0.94 3.91 8.43
CA PHE A 100 -0.52 3.93 8.28
C PHE A 100 -1.01 5.28 7.76
N THR A 101 -2.02 5.25 6.90
CA THR A 101 -2.92 6.39 6.69
C THR A 101 -4.29 6.02 7.23
N LEU A 102 -4.69 6.72 8.29
CA LEU A 102 -5.94 6.52 9.00
C LEU A 102 -6.91 7.65 8.64
N ARG A 103 -8.11 7.28 8.21
CA ARG A 103 -9.20 8.23 7.99
C ARG A 103 -9.90 8.55 9.31
N VAL A 104 -10.17 9.83 9.51
CA VAL A 104 -11.11 10.32 10.52
C VAL A 104 -12.31 10.90 9.75
N PRO A 105 -13.41 10.12 9.62
CA PRO A 105 -14.56 10.54 8.84
C PRO A 105 -15.27 11.73 9.49
N ALA A 106 -15.84 12.60 8.67
CA ALA A 106 -16.80 13.59 9.14
C ALA A 106 -18.19 12.95 9.32
N THR A 107 -19.12 13.67 9.95
CA THR A 107 -20.50 13.17 10.15
C THR A 107 -21.21 12.82 8.85
N ASP A 108 -20.85 13.50 7.76
CA ASP A 108 -21.41 13.36 6.42
C ASP A 108 -20.53 12.56 5.45
N SER A 109 -19.41 11.99 5.92
CA SER A 109 -18.52 11.20 5.08
C SER A 109 -19.19 9.90 4.61
N SER A 110 -18.97 9.56 3.34
CA SER A 110 -19.44 8.29 2.80
C SER A 110 -18.67 7.12 3.44
N PRO A 111 -19.27 5.91 3.49
CA PRO A 111 -18.51 4.70 3.77
C PRO A 111 -17.38 4.51 2.76
N LEU A 112 -16.29 3.85 3.18
CA LEU A 112 -15.22 3.47 2.28
C LEU A 112 -15.73 2.52 1.19
N GLU A 113 -15.39 2.80 -0.05
CA GLU A 113 -15.70 1.96 -1.21
C GLU A 113 -14.45 1.20 -1.64
N PHE A 114 -14.48 -0.13 -1.55
CA PHE A 114 -13.36 -0.98 -1.96
C PHE A 114 -13.47 -1.30 -3.46
N LEU A 115 -12.43 -0.94 -4.20
CA LEU A 115 -12.43 -1.00 -5.66
C LEU A 115 -11.88 -2.35 -6.14
N SER A 116 -12.67 -3.04 -6.95
CA SER A 116 -12.29 -4.27 -7.66
C SER A 116 -13.01 -4.34 -9.00
N PRO A 117 -12.65 -3.46 -9.96
CA PRO A 117 -13.40 -3.34 -11.21
C PRO A 117 -13.33 -4.60 -12.07
N GLU A 118 -14.34 -4.80 -12.91
CA GLU A 118 -14.35 -5.89 -13.88
C GLU A 118 -13.09 -5.87 -14.76
N GLY A 119 -12.49 -7.04 -14.97
CA GLY A 119 -11.25 -7.19 -15.72
C GLY A 119 -9.97 -6.88 -14.92
N SER A 120 -10.07 -6.60 -13.61
CA SER A 120 -8.90 -6.56 -12.74
C SER A 120 -8.40 -7.97 -12.41
N PHE A 121 -7.13 -8.05 -12.02
CA PHE A 121 -6.58 -9.24 -11.39
C PHE A 121 -7.12 -9.38 -9.95
N SER A 122 -6.92 -10.55 -9.33
CA SER A 122 -7.44 -10.82 -7.98
C SER A 122 -6.32 -10.70 -6.93
N PRO A 123 -6.46 -9.83 -5.91
CA PRO A 123 -5.51 -9.77 -4.80
C PRO A 123 -5.31 -11.12 -4.13
N THR A 124 -4.04 -11.45 -3.84
CA THR A 124 -3.67 -12.61 -3.04
C THR A 124 -3.16 -12.15 -1.69
N GLY A 125 -3.98 -12.33 -0.64
CA GLY A 125 -3.62 -11.96 0.74
C GLY A 125 -4.44 -10.81 1.31
N THR A 126 -3.89 -10.12 2.31
CA THR A 126 -4.62 -9.16 3.16
C THR A 126 -4.50 -7.72 2.67
N TRP A 127 -4.95 -7.47 1.44
CA TRP A 127 -4.91 -6.16 0.81
C TRP A 127 -5.98 -6.03 -0.29
N SER A 128 -6.42 -4.80 -0.56
CA SER A 128 -7.39 -4.48 -1.61
C SER A 128 -6.77 -3.63 -2.73
N LEU A 129 -7.27 -3.74 -3.97
CA LEU A 129 -6.68 -3.03 -5.11
C LEU A 129 -6.71 -1.52 -4.95
N GLY A 130 -7.88 -0.97 -4.62
CA GLY A 130 -8.08 0.44 -4.33
C GLY A 130 -9.16 0.68 -3.31
N ILE A 131 -9.16 1.87 -2.72
CA ILE A 131 -10.20 2.36 -1.80
C ILE A 131 -10.54 3.79 -2.22
N LYS A 132 -11.83 4.07 -2.43
CA LYS A 132 -12.36 5.42 -2.57
C LYS A 132 -12.95 5.89 -1.24
N SER A 133 -12.60 7.10 -0.87
CA SER A 133 -13.01 7.81 0.33
C SER A 133 -13.43 9.20 -0.09
N ASP A 134 -14.73 9.45 -0.21
CA ASP A 134 -15.30 10.69 -0.77
C ASP A 134 -14.55 11.14 -2.05
N ASP A 135 -13.72 12.18 -1.93
CA ASP A 135 -12.94 12.82 -3.00
C ASP A 135 -11.52 12.26 -3.20
N CYS A 136 -11.09 11.32 -2.36
CA CYS A 136 -9.78 10.68 -2.42
C CYS A 136 -9.87 9.23 -2.95
N VAL A 137 -8.86 8.81 -3.70
CA VAL A 137 -8.67 7.41 -4.09
C VAL A 137 -7.27 6.96 -3.70
N PHE A 138 -7.18 5.88 -2.93
CA PHE A 138 -5.95 5.21 -2.55
C PHE A 138 -5.82 3.94 -3.39
N VAL A 139 -4.66 3.72 -3.99
CA VAL A 139 -4.37 2.50 -4.75
C VAL A 139 -3.20 1.78 -4.09
N SER A 140 -3.33 0.47 -3.90
CA SER A 140 -2.23 -0.37 -3.37
C SER A 140 -1.00 -0.32 -4.27
N GLY A 141 0.12 -0.84 -3.78
CA GLY A 141 1.29 -1.09 -4.59
C GLY A 141 0.96 -1.99 -5.77
N MET A 142 0.83 -1.39 -6.95
CA MET A 142 0.49 -2.09 -8.18
C MET A 142 1.73 -2.73 -8.76
N ARG A 143 1.65 -4.05 -8.90
CA ARG A 143 2.62 -4.89 -9.59
C ARG A 143 2.20 -5.15 -11.02
N GLY A 144 3.14 -5.65 -11.83
CA GLY A 144 2.89 -6.00 -13.22
C GLY A 144 2.12 -7.30 -13.42
N VAL A 145 1.06 -7.52 -12.64
CA VAL A 145 0.22 -8.74 -12.68
C VAL A 145 -0.74 -8.67 -13.86
N SER A 146 -0.80 -9.74 -14.65
CA SER A 146 -1.76 -9.92 -15.72
C SER A 146 -3.14 -10.28 -15.15
N PRO A 147 -4.22 -9.59 -15.54
CA PRO A 147 -5.57 -9.94 -15.11
C PRO A 147 -6.10 -11.23 -15.73
N VAL A 148 -5.43 -11.77 -16.77
CA VAL A 148 -5.88 -12.97 -17.47
C VAL A 148 -5.61 -14.23 -16.65
N ASP A 149 -4.43 -14.29 -16.01
CA ASP A 149 -3.90 -15.50 -15.37
C ASP A 149 -3.35 -15.24 -13.96
N ASN A 150 -3.42 -14.00 -13.47
CA ASN A 150 -2.95 -13.56 -12.16
C ASN A 150 -1.43 -13.75 -11.94
N ASN A 151 -0.66 -13.90 -13.02
CA ASN A 151 0.80 -14.03 -12.97
C ASN A 151 1.49 -12.70 -13.29
N LEU A 152 2.75 -12.55 -12.88
CA LEU A 152 3.58 -11.43 -13.34
C LEU A 152 3.83 -11.52 -14.84
N VAL A 153 3.61 -10.41 -15.54
CA VAL A 153 3.96 -10.28 -16.96
C VAL A 153 5.46 -10.49 -17.15
N ILE A 154 5.82 -11.23 -18.19
CA ILE A 154 7.21 -11.55 -18.52
C ILE A 154 7.87 -10.34 -19.21
N GLY A 155 9.11 -10.06 -18.81
CA GLY A 155 9.93 -8.95 -19.33
C GLY A 155 9.76 -7.67 -18.53
N GLU A 156 10.84 -6.92 -18.39
CA GLU A 156 10.92 -5.79 -17.45
C GLU A 156 9.99 -4.63 -17.84
N ALA A 157 10.14 -4.12 -19.06
CA ALA A 157 9.29 -3.03 -19.57
C ALA A 157 7.81 -3.42 -19.72
N PRO A 158 7.43 -4.62 -20.22
CA PRO A 158 6.05 -5.09 -20.20
C PRO A 158 5.47 -5.18 -18.78
N ARG A 159 6.24 -5.67 -17.81
CA ARG A 159 5.80 -5.78 -16.41
C ARG A 159 5.54 -4.42 -15.78
N ALA A 160 6.47 -3.48 -15.94
CA ALA A 160 6.32 -2.11 -15.45
C ALA A 160 5.14 -1.38 -16.13
N ARG A 161 4.91 -1.62 -17.42
CA ARG A 161 3.72 -1.12 -18.13
C ARG A 161 2.44 -1.71 -17.53
N GLN A 162 2.40 -3.01 -17.25
CA GLN A 162 1.21 -3.65 -16.71
C GLN A 162 0.84 -3.10 -15.32
N ALA A 163 1.82 -2.75 -14.48
CA ALA A 163 1.55 -2.09 -13.21
C ALA A 163 0.77 -0.79 -13.38
N LEU A 164 1.14 0.04 -14.36
CA LEU A 164 0.44 1.28 -14.68
C LEU A 164 -0.92 1.06 -15.35
N GLU A 165 -1.08 0.03 -16.17
CA GLU A 165 -2.40 -0.34 -16.72
C GLU A 165 -3.35 -0.84 -15.63
N ASN A 166 -2.85 -1.63 -14.67
CA ASN A 166 -3.63 -2.07 -13.51
C ASN A 166 -4.10 -0.88 -12.67
N LEU A 167 -3.18 0.04 -12.36
CA LEU A 167 -3.50 1.28 -11.67
C LEU A 167 -4.56 2.10 -12.44
N LYS A 168 -4.37 2.27 -13.76
CA LYS A 168 -5.28 3.01 -14.63
C LYS A 168 -6.68 2.42 -14.62
N LEU A 169 -6.80 1.10 -14.68
CA LEU A 169 -8.08 0.39 -14.63
C LEU A 169 -8.83 0.70 -13.32
N ILE A 170 -8.13 0.66 -12.18
CA ILE A 170 -8.69 0.93 -10.86
C ILE A 170 -9.20 2.36 -10.75
N ILE A 171 -8.42 3.36 -11.15
CA ILE A 171 -8.86 4.76 -11.00
C ILE A 171 -9.96 5.13 -12.00
N ASN A 172 -9.93 4.59 -13.21
CA ASN A 172 -10.95 4.85 -14.21
C ASN A 172 -12.32 4.31 -13.78
N SER A 173 -12.37 3.25 -12.97
CA SER A 173 -13.65 2.68 -12.51
C SER A 173 -14.45 3.62 -11.61
N VAL A 174 -13.79 4.64 -11.06
CA VAL A 174 -14.41 5.69 -10.24
C VAL A 174 -14.30 7.07 -10.88
N GLY A 175 -14.02 7.13 -12.19
CA GLY A 175 -13.97 8.38 -12.96
C GLY A 175 -12.71 9.22 -12.80
N PHE A 176 -11.69 8.69 -12.11
CA PHE A 176 -10.40 9.35 -11.95
C PHE A 176 -9.45 9.06 -13.11
N ASN A 177 -8.45 9.92 -13.30
CA ASN A 177 -7.35 9.67 -14.23
C ASN A 177 -6.00 10.15 -13.65
N PHE A 178 -4.90 9.81 -14.33
CA PHE A 178 -3.54 10.11 -13.86
C PHE A 178 -3.27 11.58 -13.51
N SER A 179 -3.94 12.55 -14.13
CA SER A 179 -3.70 13.96 -13.79
C SER A 179 -4.27 14.40 -12.44
N GLN A 180 -5.03 13.54 -11.77
CA GLN A 180 -5.57 13.75 -10.43
C GLN A 180 -4.71 13.09 -9.34
N ALA A 181 -3.57 12.50 -9.71
CA ALA A 181 -2.64 11.99 -8.70
C ALA A 181 -2.10 13.14 -7.86
N ILE A 182 -2.08 12.97 -6.54
CA ILE A 182 -1.44 13.91 -5.61
C ILE A 182 0.02 13.50 -5.36
N ASN A 183 0.29 12.19 -5.37
CA ASN A 183 1.62 11.62 -5.25
C ASN A 183 1.73 10.31 -6.04
N ILE A 184 2.94 9.96 -6.43
CA ILE A 184 3.30 8.63 -6.94
C ILE A 184 4.55 8.16 -6.20
N ILE A 185 4.49 6.94 -5.66
CA ILE A 185 5.60 6.30 -4.95
C ILE A 185 5.97 5.04 -5.71
N ILE A 186 7.23 4.96 -6.12
CA ILE A 186 7.73 3.92 -7.00
C ILE A 186 8.83 3.17 -6.27
N TYR A 187 8.65 1.86 -6.13
CA TYR A 187 9.64 0.98 -5.54
C TYR A 187 10.26 0.16 -6.66
N VAL A 188 11.59 0.15 -6.75
CA VAL A 188 12.35 -0.66 -7.72
C VAL A 188 13.41 -1.46 -6.99
N THR A 189 13.76 -2.64 -7.49
CA THR A 189 14.77 -3.49 -6.84
C THR A 189 16.21 -3.17 -7.24
N GLU A 190 16.40 -2.41 -8.32
CA GLU A 190 17.72 -2.07 -8.84
C GLU A 190 17.72 -0.66 -9.48
N GLU A 191 18.83 0.08 -9.34
CA GLU A 191 19.01 1.41 -9.93
C GLU A 191 18.86 1.43 -11.46
N ARG A 192 19.20 0.32 -12.14
CA ARG A 192 19.08 0.22 -13.60
C ARG A 192 17.64 0.38 -14.12
N PHE A 193 16.63 0.25 -13.25
CA PHE A 193 15.23 0.44 -13.62
C PHE A 193 14.78 1.91 -13.64
N LEU A 194 15.60 2.85 -13.15
CA LEU A 194 15.22 4.26 -13.08
C LEU A 194 14.94 4.87 -14.47
N GLU A 195 15.73 4.51 -15.48
CA GLU A 195 15.49 4.98 -16.87
C GLU A 195 14.13 4.48 -17.40
N MET A 196 13.79 3.22 -17.13
CA MET A 196 12.49 2.65 -17.49
C MET A 196 11.33 3.37 -16.79
N VAL A 197 11.49 3.70 -15.50
CA VAL A 197 10.50 4.46 -14.73
C VAL A 197 10.29 5.83 -15.37
N GLU A 198 11.35 6.58 -15.63
CA GLU A 198 11.25 7.91 -16.25
C GLU A 198 10.51 7.87 -17.60
N MET A 199 10.84 6.89 -18.45
CA MET A 199 10.19 6.72 -19.75
C MET A 199 8.70 6.41 -19.61
N LEU A 200 8.32 5.56 -18.67
CA LEU A 200 6.92 5.22 -18.43
C LEU A 200 6.15 6.41 -17.88
N ILE A 201 6.67 7.10 -16.86
CA ILE A 201 6.03 8.28 -16.28
C ILE A 201 5.78 9.36 -17.35
N LYS A 202 6.78 9.67 -18.18
CA LYS A 202 6.63 10.59 -19.32
C LYS A 202 5.52 10.16 -20.28
N LYS A 203 5.36 8.85 -20.53
CA LYS A 203 4.30 8.33 -21.41
C LYS A 203 2.90 8.48 -20.83
N TYR A 204 2.71 8.21 -19.54
CA TYR A 204 1.38 8.23 -18.91
C TYR A 204 0.92 9.66 -18.54
N TRP A 205 1.85 10.55 -18.17
CA TRP A 205 1.53 11.95 -17.88
C TRP A 205 1.66 12.88 -19.07
N GLN A 206 2.37 12.47 -20.13
CA GLN A 206 2.60 13.28 -21.32
C GLN A 206 3.18 14.66 -20.94
N ASN A 207 2.50 15.75 -21.34
CA ASN A 207 2.89 17.13 -21.05
C ASN A 207 2.19 17.70 -19.80
N LYS A 208 1.49 16.87 -19.02
CA LYS A 208 0.83 17.33 -17.79
C LYS A 208 1.84 17.42 -16.64
N PRO A 209 1.62 18.31 -15.66
CA PRO A 209 2.44 18.35 -14.44
C PRO A 209 2.47 16.98 -13.75
N LEU A 210 3.67 16.54 -13.37
CA LEU A 210 3.83 15.34 -12.55
C LEU A 210 3.38 15.63 -11.11
N PRO A 211 2.77 14.66 -10.43
CA PRO A 211 2.54 14.75 -8.98
C PRO A 211 3.88 14.74 -8.25
N LEU A 212 3.84 14.92 -6.92
CA LEU A 212 5.00 14.61 -6.08
C LEU A 212 5.42 13.16 -6.36
N MET A 213 6.68 12.95 -6.74
CA MET A 213 7.22 11.64 -7.07
C MET A 213 8.32 11.25 -6.11
N GLU A 214 8.19 10.07 -5.52
CA GLU A 214 9.18 9.44 -4.67
C GLU A 214 9.61 8.11 -5.32
N VAL A 215 10.93 7.87 -5.36
CA VAL A 215 11.48 6.63 -5.89
C VAL A 215 12.38 6.00 -4.83
N HIS A 216 12.09 4.74 -4.49
CA HIS A 216 12.83 3.96 -3.52
C HIS A 216 13.47 2.76 -4.20
N ILE A 217 14.77 2.58 -3.98
CA ILE A 217 15.45 1.33 -4.30
C ILE A 217 15.35 0.44 -3.07
N VAL A 218 14.70 -0.72 -3.23
CA VAL A 218 14.36 -1.65 -2.14
C VAL A 218 15.03 -3.00 -2.38
N THR A 219 15.20 -3.80 -1.32
CA THR A 219 15.94 -5.08 -1.44
C THR A 219 15.09 -6.18 -2.07
N SER A 220 13.77 -6.10 -1.92
CA SER A 220 12.85 -7.04 -2.53
C SER A 220 11.45 -6.48 -2.63
N LEU A 221 10.71 -6.99 -3.61
CA LEU A 221 9.28 -6.80 -3.76
C LEU A 221 8.59 -8.16 -3.72
N ASN A 222 7.27 -8.14 -3.56
CA ASN A 222 6.50 -9.37 -3.45
C ASN A 222 6.58 -10.22 -4.74
N ASP A 223 6.71 -11.54 -4.57
CA ASP A 223 6.90 -12.53 -5.66
C ASP A 223 8.11 -12.25 -6.58
N ASN A 224 9.18 -11.67 -6.02
CA ASN A 224 10.40 -11.29 -6.75
C ASN A 224 10.11 -10.36 -7.95
N ASP A 225 9.14 -9.46 -7.79
CA ASP A 225 8.91 -8.40 -8.77
C ASP A 225 10.09 -7.40 -8.77
N ILE A 226 10.16 -6.58 -9.82
CA ILE A 226 11.20 -5.56 -10.06
C ILE A 226 10.69 -4.14 -9.82
N ILE A 227 9.37 -3.96 -9.85
CA ILE A 227 8.73 -2.65 -9.71
C ILE A 227 7.34 -2.79 -9.05
N GLU A 228 7.04 -1.89 -8.13
CA GLU A 228 5.72 -1.72 -7.53
C GLU A 228 5.38 -0.22 -7.46
N ILE A 229 4.18 0.16 -7.87
CA ILE A 229 3.77 1.57 -8.01
C ILE A 229 2.53 1.83 -7.17
N GLU A 230 2.66 2.72 -6.20
CA GLU A 230 1.57 3.13 -5.32
C GLU A 230 1.22 4.60 -5.59
N THR A 231 -0.06 4.96 -5.51
CA THR A 231 -0.49 6.33 -5.87
C THR A 231 -1.76 6.69 -5.09
N THR A 232 -1.82 7.95 -4.66
CA THR A 232 -3.05 8.56 -4.12
C THR A 232 -3.55 9.61 -5.09
N PHE A 233 -4.87 9.73 -5.21
CA PHE A 233 -5.55 10.68 -6.09
C PHE A 233 -6.56 11.51 -5.30
N SER A 234 -6.83 12.72 -5.79
CA SER A 234 -7.89 13.59 -5.26
C SER A 234 -8.59 14.34 -6.40
N SER A 235 -9.91 14.54 -6.28
CA SER A 235 -10.74 15.20 -7.30
C SER A 235 -10.43 16.68 -7.49
#